data_AF-A0AAU5JI59-F1
#
_entry.id   AF-A0AAU5JI59-F1
#
_cell.length_a   1.000
_cell.length_b   1.000
_cell.length_c   1.000
_cell.angle_alpha   90.00
_cell.angle_beta   90.00
_cell.angle_gamma   90.00
#
_symmetry.space_group_name_H-M   'P 1'
#
loop_
_entity.id
_entity.type
_entity.pdbx_description
1 polymer ?
#
loop_
_entity_poly.entity_id
_entity_poly.type
_entity_poly.pdbx_seq_one_letter_code
_entity_poly.pdbx_strand_id
1 'polypeptide(L)'
;MAARKSTPPAEPDVEEDLLDDEEDAGEETPDTGPTAMKAAYAKALRRERADYLRYGRKERAADVAAELKRLGAPLERAVPAPNETA
;
A
#
# COMPACT_ATOMS: atom_id res chain seq x y z
N MET A 1 -53.06 -30.58 -27.98
CA MET A 1 -52.98 -31.97 -27.46
C MET A 1 -51.58 -32.20 -26.90
N ALA A 2 -51.52 -32.80 -25.71
CA ALA A 2 -50.33 -32.83 -24.85
C ALA A 2 -49.47 -34.07 -25.06
N ALA A 3 -48.14 -33.89 -24.99
CA ALA A 3 -47.19 -34.89 -24.52
C ALA A 3 -45.97 -34.16 -23.93
N ARG A 4 -45.92 -34.04 -22.60
CA ARG A 4 -44.71 -33.63 -21.86
C ARG A 4 -44.24 -34.87 -21.11
N LYS A 5 -43.29 -35.60 -21.68
CA LYS A 5 -42.45 -36.54 -20.95
C LYS A 5 -41.02 -36.21 -21.33
N SER A 6 -40.40 -35.32 -20.57
CA SER A 6 -38.97 -35.09 -20.65
C SER A 6 -38.42 -35.39 -19.27
N THR A 7 -37.79 -36.54 -19.16
CA THR A 7 -36.93 -36.96 -18.05
C THR A 7 -35.96 -35.82 -17.72
N PRO A 8 -35.75 -35.44 -16.44
CA PRO A 8 -34.70 -34.49 -16.11
C PRO A 8 -33.35 -35.09 -16.51
N PRO A 9 -32.40 -34.29 -17.03
CA PRO A 9 -31.04 -34.77 -17.23
C PRO A 9 -30.43 -35.13 -15.87
N ALA A 10 -29.73 -36.26 -15.82
CA ALA A 10 -29.00 -36.70 -14.64
C ALA A 10 -28.01 -35.61 -14.20
N GLU A 11 -27.97 -35.36 -12.89
CA GLU A 11 -26.95 -34.51 -12.28
C GLU A 11 -25.58 -35.15 -12.51
N PRO A 12 -24.54 -34.39 -12.90
CA PRO A 12 -23.20 -34.94 -12.90
C PRO A 12 -22.72 -35.09 -11.45
N ASP A 13 -22.39 -36.31 -11.07
CA ASP A 13 -21.53 -36.59 -9.91
C ASP A 13 -20.15 -35.97 -10.20
N VAL A 14 -19.98 -34.71 -9.78
CA VAL A 14 -18.66 -34.07 -9.71
C VAL A 14 -18.18 -34.25 -8.28
N GLU A 15 -17.49 -35.36 -8.02
CA GLU A 15 -16.44 -35.37 -7.01
C GLU A 15 -15.29 -34.55 -7.60
N GLU A 16 -15.33 -33.22 -7.43
CA GLU A 16 -14.17 -32.35 -7.63
C GLU A 16 -13.20 -32.62 -6.48
N ASP A 17 -12.42 -33.67 -6.72
CA ASP A 17 -10.98 -33.75 -6.53
C ASP A 17 -10.40 -32.54 -5.78
N LEU A 18 -10.07 -32.81 -4.51
CA LEU A 18 -8.92 -32.26 -3.78
C LEU A 18 -8.58 -30.80 -4.10
N LEU A 19 -9.00 -29.93 -3.18
CA LEU A 19 -8.43 -28.61 -2.95
C LEU A 19 -6.90 -28.70 -2.79
N ASP A 20 -6.19 -28.70 -3.92
CA ASP A 20 -4.74 -28.52 -3.99
C ASP A 20 -4.51 -27.07 -4.42
N ASP A 21 -4.60 -26.18 -3.43
CA ASP A 21 -4.05 -24.83 -3.49
C ASP A 21 -3.59 -24.48 -2.06
N GLU A 22 -2.69 -25.30 -1.51
CA GLU A 22 -1.73 -24.86 -0.50
C GLU A 22 -0.61 -24.05 -1.18
N GLU A 23 -0.98 -23.04 -1.97
CA GLU A 23 -0.17 -21.83 -2.03
C GLU A 23 -0.74 -20.86 -0.99
N ASP A 24 -0.54 -21.18 0.29
CA ASP A 24 -0.31 -20.14 1.31
C ASP A 24 1.02 -19.48 0.91
N ALA A 25 0.94 -18.70 -0.18
CA ALA A 25 1.92 -17.71 -0.53
C ALA A 25 2.08 -16.90 0.75
N GLY A 26 3.23 -17.06 1.39
CA GLY A 26 3.64 -16.24 2.51
C GLY A 26 3.71 -14.79 2.07
N GLU A 27 2.55 -14.15 1.93
CA GLU A 27 2.40 -12.72 2.05
C GLU A 27 2.91 -12.45 3.46
N GLU A 28 4.19 -12.07 3.54
CA GLU A 28 4.70 -11.27 4.64
C GLU A 28 3.68 -10.15 4.83
N THR A 29 2.72 -10.39 5.73
CA THR A 29 1.78 -9.35 6.12
C THR A 29 2.64 -8.13 6.44
N PRO A 30 2.46 -7.00 5.72
CA PRO A 30 3.31 -5.85 5.96
C PRO A 30 3.15 -5.57 7.44
N ASP A 31 4.25 -5.60 8.20
CA ASP A 31 4.24 -5.38 9.64
C ASP A 31 3.37 -4.16 9.90
N THR A 32 2.12 -4.37 10.35
CA THR A 32 1.14 -3.30 10.58
C THR A 32 1.31 -2.76 11.98
N GLY A 33 2.43 -3.10 12.62
CA GLY A 33 2.81 -2.59 13.91
C GLY A 33 2.79 -1.06 13.95
N PRO A 34 2.66 -0.48 15.16
CA PRO A 34 2.55 0.96 15.36
C PRO A 34 3.74 1.74 14.77
N THR A 35 4.90 1.09 14.62
CA THR A 35 6.10 1.68 14.00
C THR A 35 5.96 1.82 12.49
N ALA A 36 5.42 0.81 11.80
CA ALA A 36 5.20 0.86 10.36
C ALA A 36 4.11 1.88 9.98
N MET A 37 3.05 1.99 10.80
CA MET A 37 2.03 3.03 10.64
C MET A 37 2.63 4.43 10.74
N LYS A 38 3.55 4.67 11.70
CA LYS A 38 4.29 5.94 11.81
C LYS A 38 5.17 6.20 10.58
N ALA A 39 5.85 5.18 10.06
CA ALA A 39 6.69 5.30 8.87
C ALA A 39 5.87 5.60 7.61
N ALA A 40 4.73 4.94 7.43
CA ALA A 40 3.79 5.20 6.34
C ALA A 40 3.21 6.62 6.41
N TYR A 41 2.84 7.08 7.61
CA TYR A 41 2.36 8.43 7.84
C TYR A 41 3.43 9.49 7.51
N ALA A 42 4.67 9.30 7.98
CA ALA A 42 5.78 10.19 7.63
C ALA A 42 6.05 10.21 6.12
N LYS A 43 5.92 9.08 5.41
CA LYS A 43 6.03 9.01 3.95
C LYS A 43 4.93 9.80 3.24
N ALA A 44 3.69 9.74 3.73
CA ALA A 44 2.58 10.51 3.19
C ALA A 44 2.82 12.03 3.35
N LEU A 45 3.23 12.47 4.53
CA LEU A 45 3.56 13.88 4.80
C LEU A 45 4.69 14.41 3.90
N ARG A 46 5.72 13.60 3.61
CA ARG A 46 6.79 14.01 2.68
C ARG A 46 6.25 14.28 1.26
N ARG A 47 5.32 13.45 0.78
CA ARG A 47 4.66 13.64 -0.52
C ARG A 47 3.80 14.90 -0.52
N GLU A 48 2.97 15.06 0.50
CA GLU A 48 2.09 16.23 0.64
C GLU A 48 2.90 17.55 0.67
N ARG A 49 4.03 17.57 1.40
CA ARG A 49 4.94 18.72 1.39
C ARG A 49 5.49 19.02 -0.01
N ALA A 50 5.90 17.99 -0.76
CA ALA A 50 6.41 18.17 -2.11
C ALA A 50 5.35 18.77 -3.04
N ASP A 51 4.09 18.33 -2.89
CA ASP A 51 2.96 18.89 -3.64
C ASP A 51 2.70 20.35 -3.24
N TYR A 52 2.71 20.69 -1.95
CA TYR A 52 2.58 22.08 -1.51
C TYR A 52 3.68 22.98 -2.07
N LEU A 53 4.92 22.51 -2.10
CA LEU A 53 6.02 23.26 -2.73
C LEU A 53 5.80 23.44 -4.23
N ARG A 54 5.35 22.38 -4.93
CA ARG A 54 5.03 22.44 -6.37
C ARG A 54 3.95 23.46 -6.70
N TYR A 55 2.93 23.59 -5.84
CA TYR A 55 1.86 24.57 -6.00
C TYR A 55 2.15 25.94 -5.34
N GLY A 56 3.39 26.18 -4.88
CA GLY A 56 3.78 27.46 -4.28
C GLY A 56 3.21 27.75 -2.89
N ARG A 57 2.57 26.76 -2.24
CA ARG A 57 1.99 26.87 -0.89
C ARG A 57 3.04 26.68 0.20
N LYS A 58 3.97 27.65 0.29
CA LYS A 58 5.14 27.57 1.17
C LYS A 58 4.80 27.45 2.67
N GLU A 59 3.75 28.14 3.13
CA GLU A 59 3.30 28.07 4.53
C GLU A 59 2.83 26.65 4.90
N ARG A 60 1.98 26.04 4.06
CA ARG A 60 1.53 24.66 4.25
C ARG A 60 2.69 23.66 4.19
N ALA A 61 3.66 23.88 3.30
CA ALA A 61 4.87 23.07 3.25
C ALA A 61 5.73 23.20 4.53
N ALA A 62 5.69 24.35 5.21
CA ALA A 62 6.37 24.58 6.48
C ALA A 62 5.64 23.89 7.64
N ASP A 63 4.30 23.96 7.67
CA ASP A 63 3.46 23.25 8.64
C ASP A 63 3.74 21.73 8.61
N VAL A 64 3.74 21.15 7.41
CA VAL A 64 4.04 19.73 7.21
C VAL A 64 5.49 19.39 7.61
N ALA A 65 6.45 20.29 7.37
CA ALA A 65 7.82 20.10 7.81
C ALA A 65 7.96 20.10 9.34
N ALA A 66 7.20 20.95 10.04
CA ALA A 66 7.15 20.97 11.50
C ALA A 66 6.55 19.67 12.05
N GLU A 67 5.49 19.15 11.41
CA GLU A 67 4.88 17.88 11.78
C GLU A 67 5.84 16.69 11.59
N LEU A 68 6.56 16.65 10.46
CA LEU A 68 7.61 15.66 10.22
C LEU A 68 8.71 15.70 11.28
N LYS A 69 9.11 16.90 11.73
CA LYS A 69 10.08 17.08 12.83
C LYS A 69 9.51 16.55 14.15
N ARG A 70 8.23 16.80 14.45
CA ARG A 70 7.53 16.30 15.65
C ARG A 70 7.50 14.78 15.70
N LEU A 71 7.37 14.13 14.55
CA LEU A 71 7.38 12.66 14.41
C LEU A 71 8.78 12.04 14.50
N GLY A 72 9.84 12.85 14.64
CA GLY A 72 11.22 12.35 14.61
C GLY A 72 11.65 11.88 13.22
N ALA A 73 10.92 12.27 12.17
CA ALA A 73 11.20 11.95 10.78
C ALA A 73 11.56 13.22 10.00
N PRO A 74 12.60 13.97 10.43
CA PRO A 74 12.97 15.21 9.76
C PRO A 74 13.25 14.93 8.28
N LEU A 75 12.99 15.94 7.45
CA LEU A 75 13.45 15.92 6.07
C LEU A 75 14.98 15.76 6.14
N GLU A 76 15.50 14.67 5.58
CA GLU A 76 16.93 14.45 5.55
C GLU A 76 17.57 15.71 4.96
N ARG A 77 18.44 16.33 5.76
CA ARG A 77 19.23 17.47 5.31
C ARG A 77 19.99 16.93 4.12
N ALA A 78 19.76 17.47 2.93
CA ALA A 78 20.53 17.13 1.74
C ALA A 78 22.00 17.22 2.16
N VAL A 79 22.65 16.08 2.31
CA VAL A 79 24.08 16.02 2.57
C VAL A 79 24.65 16.64 1.30
N PRO A 80 25.31 17.82 1.37
CA PRO A 80 26.01 18.28 0.18
C PRO A 80 26.98 17.17 -0.16
N ALA A 81 26.87 16.62 -1.38
CA ALA A 81 27.86 15.67 -1.87
C ALA A 81 29.23 16.28 -1.56
N PRO A 82 30.17 15.52 -0.97
CA PRO A 82 31.51 16.05 -0.79
C PRO A 82 31.95 16.51 -2.18
N ASN A 83 32.20 17.81 -2.34
CA ASN A 83 32.77 18.33 -3.57
C ASN A 83 34.03 17.50 -3.81
N GLU A 84 34.05 16.68 -4.85
CA GLU A 84 35.27 16.12 -5.39
C GLU A 84 36.10 17.30 -5.89
N THR A 85 36.88 17.88 -4.98
CA THR A 85 37.88 18.87 -5.33
C THR A 85 39.11 18.12 -5.83
N ALA A 86 39.27 18.18 -7.15
CA ALA A 86 40.50 18.17 -7.95
C ALA A 86 41.49 16.99 -7.81
#